data_AF-W1X4E8-F1
#
_entry.id   AF-W1X4E8-F1
#
_cell.length_a   1.000
_cell.length_b   1.000
_cell.length_c   1.000
_cell.angle_alpha   90.00
_cell.angle_beta   90.00
_cell.angle_gamma   90.00
#
_symmetry.space_group_name_H-M   'P 1'
#
loop_
_entity.id
_entity.type
_entity.pdbx_description
1 polymer ?
#
loop_
_entity_poly.entity_id
_entity_poly.type
_entity_poly.pdbx_seq_one_letter_code
_entity_poly.pdbx_strand_id
1 'polypeptide(L)'
;MSSMLEIFFPLCASAPIRWQRRTADVECGIWPDVADECLQQWLQTDAIRLYIPGEWISVWQVELPDVPRKQIPTILPALLEEELNQDIDELHFAPLKIDQQLATVAVIHQQHMRNIAQWLQANGITRAIVAPDWMSIPCGFMAGDAQRVICRIDECRGWSAGLALAPVMFHAQLNEQDLPLSLTVVGIAPEELSAWAGADAERLTVTALPA
;
A
#
# COMPACT_ATOMS: atom_id res chain seq x y z
N MET A 1 -16.02 -0.60 21.01
CA MET A 1 -15.36 -0.83 19.72
C MET A 1 -14.37 0.30 19.52
N SER A 2 -13.10 0.04 19.24
CA SER A 2 -12.15 1.12 18.94
C SER A 2 -12.50 1.67 17.55
N SER A 3 -12.80 2.95 17.46
CA SER A 3 -12.95 3.65 16.18
C SER A 3 -11.60 3.75 15.48
N MET A 4 -11.64 3.76 14.15
CA MET A 4 -10.44 3.86 13.31
C MET A 4 -10.63 4.99 12.30
N LEU A 5 -9.68 5.92 12.29
CA LEU A 5 -9.56 6.98 11.30
C LEU A 5 -8.54 6.55 10.26
N GLU A 6 -8.98 6.39 9.02
CA GLU A 6 -8.15 6.03 7.89
C GLU A 6 -8.01 7.25 6.97
N ILE A 7 -6.78 7.63 6.67
CA ILE A 7 -6.42 8.81 5.87
C ILE A 7 -5.71 8.32 4.61
N PHE A 8 -6.07 8.85 3.45
CA PHE A 8 -5.53 8.45 2.15
C PHE A 8 -4.75 9.61 1.52
N PHE A 9 -3.43 9.44 1.43
CA PHE A 9 -2.56 10.39 0.75
C PHE A 9 -2.71 10.26 -0.77
N PRO A 10 -2.81 11.39 -1.49
CA PRO A 10 -2.89 11.39 -2.92
C PRO A 10 -1.53 11.09 -3.55
N LEU A 11 -1.55 10.46 -4.73
CA LEU A 11 -0.35 10.31 -5.56
C LEU A 11 0.17 11.67 -6.05
N CYS A 12 -0.74 12.56 -6.45
CA CYS A 12 -0.44 13.90 -6.91
C CYS A 12 -0.78 14.95 -5.84
N ALA A 13 0.13 15.91 -5.60
CA ALA A 13 -0.09 16.98 -4.62
C ALA A 13 -1.31 17.87 -4.91
N SER A 14 -1.82 17.88 -6.15
CA SER A 14 -3.04 18.63 -6.51
C SER A 14 -4.33 17.90 -6.16
N ALA A 15 -4.28 16.60 -5.89
CA ALA A 15 -5.46 15.84 -5.50
C ALA A 15 -5.72 15.96 -3.99
N PRO A 16 -6.98 15.90 -3.55
CA PRO A 16 -7.30 16.03 -2.14
C PRO A 16 -6.88 14.79 -1.34
N ILE A 17 -6.42 15.02 -0.11
CA ILE A 17 -6.31 13.97 0.91
C ILE A 17 -7.74 13.60 1.32
N ARG A 18 -8.06 12.31 1.29
CA ARG A 18 -9.37 11.80 1.70
C ARG A 18 -9.26 11.14 3.07
N TRP A 19 -10.37 11.03 3.78
CA TRP A 19 -10.44 10.28 5.02
C TRP A 19 -11.72 9.46 5.06
N GLN A 20 -11.67 8.35 5.80
CA GLN A 20 -12.84 7.62 6.25
C GLN A 20 -12.69 7.28 7.73
N ARG A 21 -13.82 7.31 8.45
CA ARG A 21 -13.87 6.97 9.86
C ARG A 21 -14.86 5.84 10.05
N ARG A 22 -14.37 4.71 10.56
CA ARG A 22 -15.19 3.51 10.77
C ARG A 22 -15.69 3.49 12.22
N THR A 23 -16.99 3.72 12.38
CA THR A 23 -17.70 3.58 13.65
C THR A 23 -18.82 2.53 13.50
N ALA A 24 -20.05 2.82 13.92
CA ALA A 24 -21.22 2.02 13.54
C ALA A 24 -21.59 2.25 12.06
N ASP A 25 -21.41 3.49 11.59
CA ASP A 25 -21.52 3.88 10.19
C ASP A 25 -20.14 4.30 9.65
N VAL A 26 -20.00 4.29 8.32
CA VAL A 26 -18.80 4.78 7.63
C VAL A 26 -19.00 6.25 7.28
N GLU A 27 -18.26 7.13 7.93
CA GLU A 27 -18.16 8.54 7.59
C GLU A 27 -16.97 8.72 6.63
N CYS A 28 -17.09 9.61 5.64
CA CYS A 28 -15.98 9.93 4.73
C CYS A 28 -15.99 11.40 4.30
N GLY A 29 -14.84 11.89 3.86
CA GLY A 29 -14.71 13.27 3.42
C GLY A 29 -13.33 13.62 2.88
N ILE A 30 -13.11 14.92 2.69
CA ILE A 30 -11.87 15.51 2.20
C ILE A 30 -11.21 16.24 3.40
N TRP A 31 -9.89 16.10 3.55
CA TRP A 31 -9.18 16.51 4.76
C TRP A 31 -9.23 18.01 5.07
N PRO A 32 -9.07 18.93 4.11
CA PRO A 32 -9.21 20.36 4.37
C PRO A 32 -10.59 20.77 4.95
N ASP A 33 -11.61 19.93 4.77
CA ASP A 33 -12.98 20.23 5.20
C ASP A 33 -13.28 19.72 6.62
N VAL A 34 -12.31 19.08 7.29
CA VAL A 34 -12.47 18.58 8.66
C VAL A 34 -12.47 19.75 9.65
N ALA A 35 -13.55 19.91 10.40
CA ALA A 35 -13.61 20.89 11.48
C ALA A 35 -12.59 20.56 12.59
N ASP A 36 -11.89 21.58 13.10
CA ASP A 36 -10.85 21.43 14.13
C ASP A 36 -11.35 20.66 15.36
N GLU A 37 -12.59 20.91 15.80
CA GLU A 37 -13.20 20.23 16.95
C GLU A 37 -13.33 18.72 16.72
N CYS A 38 -13.77 18.32 15.52
CA CYS A 38 -13.87 16.90 15.15
C CYS A 38 -12.48 16.26 15.09
N LEU A 39 -11.50 16.94 14.48
CA LEU A 39 -10.13 16.45 14.42
C LEU A 39 -9.56 16.22 15.83
N GLN A 40 -9.63 17.22 16.71
CA GLN A 40 -9.11 17.09 18.08
C GLN A 40 -9.74 15.93 18.85
N GLN A 41 -11.04 15.69 18.64
CA GLN A 41 -11.72 14.54 19.22
C GLN A 41 -11.15 13.22 18.67
N TRP A 42 -11.06 13.07 17.34
CA TRP A 42 -10.61 11.83 16.70
C TRP A 42 -9.15 11.50 17.06
N LEU A 43 -8.28 12.50 17.15
CA LEU A 43 -6.88 12.31 17.56
C LEU A 43 -6.74 11.73 18.98
N GLN A 44 -7.75 11.88 19.84
CA GLN A 44 -7.76 11.35 21.20
C GLN A 44 -8.40 9.96 21.29
N THR A 45 -9.38 9.67 20.42
CA THR A 45 -10.22 8.46 20.54
C THR A 45 -9.88 7.36 19.55
N ASP A 46 -9.35 7.70 18.38
CA ASP A 46 -9.28 6.79 17.25
C ASP A 46 -7.86 6.27 17.02
N ALA A 47 -7.77 5.02 16.56
CA ALA A 47 -6.54 4.54 15.96
C ALA A 47 -6.39 5.16 14.56
N ILE A 48 -5.25 5.76 14.27
CA ILE A 48 -5.01 6.45 13.00
C ILE A 48 -4.20 5.55 12.07
N ARG A 49 -4.73 5.30 10.87
CA ARG A 49 -4.02 4.66 9.76
C ARG A 49 -3.87 5.64 8.62
N LEU A 50 -2.66 5.74 8.11
CA LEU A 50 -2.31 6.54 6.96
C LEU A 50 -1.96 5.62 5.80
N TYR A 51 -2.79 5.63 4.77
CA TYR A 51 -2.53 4.93 3.52
C TYR A 51 -1.82 5.87 2.55
N ILE A 52 -0.63 5.46 2.12
CA ILE A 52 0.19 6.21 1.16
C ILE A 52 0.17 5.52 -0.20
N PRO A 53 0.37 6.26 -1.31
CA PRO A 53 0.37 5.69 -2.64
C PRO A 53 1.34 4.52 -2.76
N GLY A 54 0.85 3.34 -3.17
CA GLY A 54 1.67 2.17 -3.42
C GLY A 54 2.79 2.42 -4.43
N GLU A 55 2.64 3.38 -5.36
CA GLU A 55 3.67 3.80 -6.33
C GLU A 55 4.92 4.38 -5.67
N TRP A 56 4.83 4.85 -4.42
CA TRP A 56 6.01 5.33 -3.68
C TRP A 56 6.81 4.20 -3.02
N ILE A 57 6.28 2.97 -3.06
CA ILE A 57 6.81 1.83 -2.33
C ILE A 57 7.17 0.72 -3.30
N SER A 58 8.33 0.11 -3.10
CA SER A 58 8.66 -1.19 -3.68
C SER A 58 8.75 -2.22 -2.57
N VAL A 59 8.37 -3.47 -2.86
CA VAL A 59 8.42 -4.59 -1.91
C VAL A 59 9.46 -5.59 -2.40
N TRP A 60 10.38 -5.93 -1.51
CA TRP A 60 11.49 -6.82 -1.79
C TRP A 60 11.51 -8.00 -0.84
N GLN A 61 12.08 -9.12 -1.29
CA GLN A 61 12.39 -10.25 -0.44
C GLN A 61 13.90 -10.40 -0.33
N VAL A 62 14.39 -10.63 0.88
CA VAL A 62 15.82 -10.76 1.13
C VAL A 62 16.09 -11.83 2.18
N GLU A 63 17.11 -12.64 1.92
CA GLU A 63 17.59 -13.63 2.87
C GLU A 63 18.38 -12.94 3.99
N LEU A 64 18.08 -13.33 5.22
CA LEU A 64 18.66 -12.78 6.43
C LEU A 64 19.79 -13.67 6.93
N PRO A 65 20.96 -13.10 7.28
CA PRO A 65 21.97 -13.82 8.03
C PRO A 65 21.48 -14.14 9.46
N ASP A 66 22.18 -15.04 10.15
CA ASP A 66 21.88 -15.36 11.55
C ASP A 66 22.30 -14.20 12.48
N VAL A 67 21.41 -13.22 12.60
CA VAL A 67 21.59 -12.02 13.43
C VAL A 67 20.38 -11.80 14.34
N PRO A 68 20.56 -11.14 15.50
CA PRO A 68 19.44 -10.75 16.35
C PRO A 68 18.44 -9.87 15.60
N ARG A 69 17.13 -10.14 15.75
CA ARG A 69 16.05 -9.41 15.05
C ARG A 69 16.14 -7.88 15.13
N LYS A 70 16.64 -7.34 16.24
CA LYS A 70 16.84 -5.89 16.45
C LYS A 70 17.88 -5.27 15.51
N GLN A 71 18.78 -6.06 14.94
CA GLN A 71 19.82 -5.61 13.99
C GLN A 71 19.34 -5.66 12.54
N ILE A 72 18.24 -6.38 12.25
CA ILE A 72 17.71 -6.54 10.89
C ILE A 72 17.54 -5.19 10.20
N PRO A 73 16.84 -4.19 10.78
CA PRO A 73 16.65 -2.90 10.10
C PRO A 73 17.96 -2.20 9.71
N THR A 74 19.04 -2.42 10.45
CA THR A 74 20.36 -1.83 10.19
C THR A 74 21.09 -2.49 9.03
N ILE A 75 20.86 -3.79 8.79
CA ILE A 75 21.56 -4.54 7.74
C ILE A 75 20.77 -4.62 6.42
N LEU A 76 19.45 -4.37 6.46
CA LEU A 76 18.59 -4.39 5.25
C LEU A 76 19.11 -3.54 4.09
N PRO A 77 19.63 -2.30 4.30
CA PRO A 77 20.15 -1.49 3.20
C PRO A 77 21.28 -2.19 2.43
N ALA A 78 22.28 -2.71 3.14
CA ALA A 78 23.42 -3.39 2.53
C ALA A 78 23.02 -4.71 1.84
N LEU A 79 22.03 -5.44 2.38
CA LEU A 79 21.56 -6.67 1.75
C LEU A 79 20.79 -6.44 0.45
N LEU A 80 20.21 -5.26 0.26
CA LEU A 80 19.41 -4.90 -0.92
C LEU A 80 20.14 -3.96 -1.88
N GLU A 81 21.39 -3.60 -1.59
CA GLU A 81 22.15 -2.59 -2.34
C GLU A 81 22.35 -2.95 -3.82
N GLU A 82 22.64 -4.22 -4.12
CA GLU A 82 22.85 -4.67 -5.51
C GLU A 82 21.56 -4.77 -6.33
N GLU A 83 20.42 -5.04 -5.68
CA GLU A 83 19.10 -5.16 -6.32
C GLU A 83 18.46 -3.78 -6.54
N LEU A 84 18.76 -2.82 -5.67
CA LEU A 84 18.23 -1.47 -5.74
C LEU A 84 19.11 -0.60 -6.63
N ASN A 85 18.56 -0.17 -7.76
CA ASN A 85 19.20 0.79 -8.66
C ASN A 85 19.16 2.25 -8.14
N GLN A 86 19.24 2.44 -6.82
CA GLN A 86 19.12 3.73 -6.13
C GLN A 86 20.11 3.78 -4.95
N ASP A 87 20.51 4.98 -4.55
CA ASP A 87 21.34 5.16 -3.37
C ASP A 87 20.57 4.74 -2.10
N ILE A 88 21.07 3.70 -1.43
CA ILE A 88 20.44 3.15 -0.22
C ILE A 88 20.37 4.16 0.93
N ASP A 89 21.24 5.18 0.95
CA ASP A 89 21.21 6.27 1.93
C ASP A 89 20.03 7.24 1.72
N GLU A 90 19.44 7.25 0.52
CA GLU A 90 18.24 8.03 0.19
C GLU A 90 16.93 7.26 0.47
N LEU A 91 17.04 5.99 0.86
CA LEU A 91 15.91 5.08 1.05
C LEU A 91 15.62 4.84 2.54
N HIS A 92 14.39 4.45 2.81
CA HIS A 92 13.92 3.98 4.10
C HIS A 92 13.41 2.55 3.94
N PHE A 93 13.85 1.66 4.83
CA PHE A 93 13.57 0.23 4.79
C PHE A 93 12.71 -0.16 6.00
N ALA A 94 11.57 -0.77 5.73
CA ALA A 94 10.65 -1.24 6.76
C ALA A 94 10.37 -2.74 6.58
N PRO A 95 10.83 -3.62 7.50
CA PRO A 95 10.47 -5.03 7.45
C PRO A 95 8.96 -5.19 7.70
N LEU A 96 8.26 -5.77 6.74
CA LEU A 96 6.82 -6.08 6.84
C LEU A 96 6.58 -7.41 7.55
N LYS A 97 7.37 -8.42 7.17
CA LYS A 97 7.27 -9.79 7.69
C LYS A 97 8.64 -10.45 7.67
N ILE A 98 8.90 -11.27 8.68
CA ILE A 98 10.09 -12.12 8.75
C ILE A 98 9.61 -13.54 9.02
N ASP A 99 9.82 -14.43 8.06
CA ASP A 99 9.56 -15.86 8.18
C ASP A 99 10.89 -16.61 8.12
N GLN A 100 11.29 -17.20 9.25
CA GLN A 100 12.61 -17.84 9.41
C GLN A 100 13.75 -16.89 9.03
N GLN A 101 14.40 -17.14 7.89
CA GLN A 101 15.50 -16.35 7.33
C GLN A 101 15.08 -15.53 6.10
N LEU A 102 13.79 -15.38 5.80
CA LEU A 102 13.33 -14.55 4.69
C LEU A 102 12.59 -13.33 5.23
N ALA A 103 13.04 -12.14 4.85
CA ALA A 103 12.36 -10.88 5.16
C ALA A 103 11.65 -10.33 3.93
N THR A 104 10.38 -9.95 4.08
CA THR A 104 9.68 -9.08 3.14
C THR A 104 9.82 -7.64 3.62
N VAL A 105 10.33 -6.77 2.77
CA VAL A 105 10.75 -5.41 3.12
C VAL A 105 10.07 -4.40 2.20
N ALA A 106 9.42 -3.39 2.77
CA ALA A 106 8.98 -2.22 2.05
C ALA A 106 10.12 -1.20 1.97
N VAL A 107 10.35 -0.66 0.78
CA VAL A 107 11.37 0.34 0.50
C VAL A 107 10.69 1.58 -0.07
N ILE A 108 10.96 2.73 0.54
CA ILE A 108 10.39 4.02 0.17
C ILE A 108 11.47 5.10 0.23
N HIS A 109 11.43 6.06 -0.69
CA HIS A 109 12.37 7.18 -0.68
C HIS A 109 12.16 8.07 0.56
N GLN A 110 13.24 8.46 1.24
CA GLN A 110 13.18 9.23 2.49
C GLN A 110 12.50 10.59 2.31
N GLN A 111 12.54 11.19 1.12
CA GLN A 111 11.80 12.42 0.85
C GLN A 111 10.29 12.24 1.05
N HIS A 112 9.71 11.12 0.63
CA HIS A 112 8.29 10.86 0.88
C HIS A 112 8.02 10.71 2.38
N MET A 113 8.88 10.00 3.11
CA MET A 113 8.76 9.87 4.56
C MET A 113 8.85 11.22 5.29
N ARG A 114 9.75 12.11 4.85
CA ARG A 114 9.85 13.48 5.39
C ARG A 114 8.57 14.28 5.13
N ASN A 115 8.03 14.23 3.90
CA ASN A 115 6.79 14.92 3.55
C ASN A 115 5.61 14.42 4.40
N ILE A 116 5.50 13.10 4.59
CA ILE A 116 4.48 12.47 5.44
C ILE A 116 4.64 12.93 6.90
N ALA A 117 5.85 12.89 7.46
CA ALA A 117 6.10 13.29 8.83
C ALA A 117 5.78 14.78 9.07
N GLN A 118 6.16 15.66 8.13
CA GLN A 118 5.83 17.08 8.19
C GLN A 118 4.32 17.33 8.16
N TRP A 119 3.60 16.62 7.30
CA TRP A 119 2.14 16.73 7.23
C TRP A 119 1.47 16.24 8.52
N LEU A 120 1.91 15.10 9.07
CA LEU A 120 1.39 14.58 10.34
C LEU A 120 1.62 15.59 11.48
N GLN A 121 2.82 16.17 11.56
CA GLN A 121 3.16 17.19 12.55
C GLN A 121 2.30 18.45 12.41
N ALA A 122 2.11 18.94 11.18
CA ALA A 122 1.28 20.12 10.91
C ALA A 122 -0.19 19.93 11.31
N ASN A 123 -0.69 18.69 11.32
CA ASN A 123 -2.05 18.34 11.71
C ASN A 123 -2.15 17.83 13.16
N GLY A 124 -1.09 17.94 13.97
CA GLY A 124 -1.08 17.48 15.37
C GLY A 124 -1.17 15.97 15.55
N ILE A 125 -0.99 15.18 14.48
CA ILE A 125 -1.04 13.72 14.53
C ILE A 125 0.31 13.20 15.04
N THR A 126 0.33 12.72 16.28
CA THR A 126 1.55 12.22 16.93
C THR A 126 1.71 10.70 16.87
N ARG A 127 0.66 9.98 16.48
CA ARG A 127 0.64 8.51 16.40
C ARG A 127 -0.19 8.07 15.19
N ALA A 128 0.45 7.45 14.21
CA ALA A 128 -0.22 6.87 13.05
C ALA A 128 0.54 5.62 12.60
N ILE A 129 -0.21 4.62 12.10
CA ILE A 129 0.36 3.51 11.35
C ILE A 129 0.36 3.91 9.89
N VAL A 130 1.53 3.93 9.25
CA VAL A 130 1.66 4.21 7.82
C VAL A 130 1.74 2.90 7.05
N ALA A 131 0.94 2.76 6.00
CA ALA A 131 0.90 1.57 5.16
C ALA A 131 0.67 1.95 3.68
N PRO A 132 1.15 1.14 2.72
CA PRO A 132 0.69 1.23 1.34
C PRO A 132 -0.83 1.16 1.24
N ASP A 133 -1.41 1.89 0.30
CA ASP A 133 -2.86 1.96 0.11
C ASP A 133 -3.50 0.68 -0.40
N TRP A 134 -2.78 -0.17 -1.13
CA TRP A 134 -3.27 -1.52 -1.43
C TRP A 134 -3.49 -2.36 -0.15
N MET A 135 -2.90 -2.02 1.00
CA MET A 135 -3.21 -2.69 2.28
C MET A 135 -4.57 -2.29 2.86
N SER A 136 -5.25 -1.30 2.28
CA SER A 136 -6.59 -0.86 2.71
C SER A 136 -7.72 -1.79 2.23
N ILE A 137 -7.45 -2.64 1.24
CA ILE A 137 -8.40 -3.62 0.71
C ILE A 137 -8.06 -5.05 1.19
N PRO A 138 -9.00 -6.02 1.13
CA PRO A 138 -8.71 -7.39 1.54
C PRO A 138 -7.69 -8.08 0.62
N CYS A 139 -7.03 -9.14 1.11
CA CYS A 139 -6.13 -9.95 0.27
C CYS A 139 -6.91 -10.65 -0.84
N GLY A 140 -6.31 -10.74 -2.02
CA GLY A 140 -6.96 -11.27 -3.22
C GLY A 140 -7.96 -10.30 -3.83
N PHE A 141 -7.87 -9.01 -3.55
CA PHE A 141 -8.74 -7.99 -4.16
C PHE A 141 -7.97 -7.09 -5.11
N MET A 142 -8.68 -6.65 -6.14
CA MET A 142 -8.26 -5.58 -7.04
C MET A 142 -9.39 -4.58 -7.15
N ALA A 143 -9.08 -3.30 -6.95
CA ALA A 143 -10.02 -2.21 -7.11
C ALA A 143 -9.46 -1.18 -8.08
N GLY A 144 -10.26 -0.73 -9.04
CA GLY A 144 -9.85 0.27 -10.01
C GLY A 144 -10.93 1.29 -10.32
N ASP A 145 -10.49 2.46 -10.75
CA ASP A 145 -11.32 3.48 -11.37
C ASP A 145 -10.69 3.94 -12.70
N ALA A 146 -11.25 5.00 -13.30
CA ALA A 146 -10.78 5.53 -14.57
C ALA A 146 -9.32 6.06 -14.56
N GLN A 147 -8.71 6.24 -13.39
CA GLN A 147 -7.37 6.81 -13.24
C GLN A 147 -6.36 5.82 -12.68
N ARG A 148 -6.77 4.95 -11.75
CA ARG A 148 -5.83 4.19 -10.93
C ARG A 148 -6.39 2.83 -10.52
N VAL A 149 -5.49 1.87 -10.36
CA VAL A 149 -5.76 0.52 -9.88
C VAL A 149 -4.91 0.26 -8.65
N ILE A 150 -5.52 -0.37 -7.64
CA ILE A 150 -4.84 -0.95 -6.49
C ILE A 150 -5.12 -2.45 -6.46
N CYS A 151 -4.10 -3.25 -6.21
CA CYS A 151 -4.20 -4.71 -6.13
C CYS A 151 -3.48 -5.20 -4.89
N ARG A 152 -4.16 -6.02 -4.10
CA ARG A 152 -3.58 -6.72 -2.96
C ARG A 152 -3.60 -8.21 -3.21
N ILE A 153 -2.42 -8.80 -3.26
CA ILE A 153 -2.25 -10.23 -3.46
C ILE A 153 -2.38 -10.95 -2.12
N ASP A 154 -1.53 -10.58 -1.17
CA ASP A 154 -1.49 -11.22 0.14
C ASP A 154 -1.23 -10.21 1.27
N GLU A 155 -0.78 -10.73 2.42
CA GLU A 155 -0.51 -9.94 3.60
C GLU A 155 0.51 -8.81 3.35
N CYS A 156 1.55 -9.06 2.54
CA CYS A 156 2.70 -8.16 2.34
C CYS A 156 2.96 -7.80 0.87
N ARG A 157 2.26 -8.42 -0.08
CA ARG A 157 2.41 -8.17 -1.52
C ARG A 157 1.17 -7.50 -2.11
N GLY A 158 1.43 -6.47 -2.90
CA GLY A 158 0.44 -5.70 -3.62
C GLY A 158 1.10 -4.54 -4.36
N TRP A 159 0.33 -3.86 -5.19
CA TRP A 159 0.80 -2.74 -5.99
C TRP A 159 -0.33 -1.76 -6.27
N SER A 160 0.06 -0.53 -6.61
CA SER A 160 -0.82 0.53 -7.05
C SER A 160 -0.22 1.16 -8.30
N ALA A 161 -1.04 1.44 -9.31
CA ALA A 161 -0.56 2.06 -10.54
C ALA A 161 -1.67 2.83 -11.25
N GLY A 162 -1.27 3.84 -12.03
CA GLY A 162 -2.18 4.47 -12.99
C GLY A 162 -2.72 3.45 -13.99
N LEU A 163 -3.97 3.64 -14.45
CA LEU A 163 -4.68 2.67 -15.29
C LEU A 163 -3.88 2.26 -16.54
N ALA A 164 -3.15 3.19 -17.15
CA ALA A 164 -2.32 2.91 -18.33
C ALA A 164 -1.15 1.95 -18.08
N LEU A 165 -0.65 1.86 -16.84
CA LEU A 165 0.44 0.95 -16.43
C LEU A 165 -0.10 -0.32 -15.76
N ALA A 166 -1.36 -0.36 -15.35
CA ALA A 166 -1.96 -1.50 -14.67
C ALA A 166 -1.82 -2.83 -15.43
N PRO A 167 -1.96 -2.92 -16.78
CA PRO A 167 -1.74 -4.17 -17.50
C PRO A 167 -0.31 -4.69 -17.36
N VAL A 168 0.68 -3.79 -17.40
CA VAL A 168 2.10 -4.14 -17.28
C VAL A 168 2.43 -4.63 -15.87
N MET A 169 1.95 -3.92 -14.86
CA MET A 169 2.09 -4.31 -13.45
C MET A 169 1.43 -5.66 -13.18
N PHE A 170 0.25 -5.89 -13.75
CA PHE A 170 -0.46 -7.14 -13.60
C PHE A 170 0.26 -8.31 -14.28
N HIS A 171 0.81 -8.10 -15.48
CA HIS A 171 1.61 -9.14 -16.14
C HIS A 171 2.88 -9.47 -15.37
N ALA A 172 3.60 -8.47 -14.85
CA ALA A 172 4.75 -8.69 -13.98
C ALA A 172 4.36 -9.53 -12.74
N GLN A 173 3.23 -9.20 -12.11
CA GLN A 173 2.71 -9.95 -10.97
C GLN A 173 2.38 -11.41 -11.29
N LEU A 174 1.83 -11.70 -12.47
CA LEU A 174 1.55 -13.08 -12.91
C LEU A 174 2.83 -13.87 -13.17
N ASN A 175 3.90 -13.21 -13.62
CA ASN A 175 5.19 -13.84 -13.88
C ASN A 175 5.97 -14.17 -12.59
N GLU A 176 5.72 -13.44 -11.50
CA GLU A 176 6.35 -13.70 -10.19
C GLU A 176 5.76 -14.89 -9.43
N GLN A 177 4.61 -15.41 -9.86
CA GLN A 177 3.92 -16.49 -9.14
C GLN A 177 3.88 -17.76 -9.97
N ASP A 178 4.23 -18.91 -9.39
CA ASP A 178 4.04 -20.20 -10.07
C ASP A 178 2.59 -20.70 -9.99
N LEU A 179 1.81 -20.20 -9.03
CA LEU A 179 0.45 -20.66 -8.75
C LEU A 179 -0.61 -19.82 -9.48
N PRO A 180 -1.78 -20.40 -9.80
CA PRO A 180 -2.93 -19.65 -10.29
C PRO A 180 -3.34 -18.55 -9.29
N LEU A 181 -3.67 -17.37 -9.83
CA LEU A 181 -4.08 -16.22 -9.06
C LEU A 181 -5.60 -16.13 -9.02
N SER A 182 -6.17 -15.95 -7.83
CA SER A 182 -7.60 -15.70 -7.64
C SER A 182 -7.82 -14.27 -7.16
N LEU A 183 -8.59 -13.48 -7.91
CA LEU A 183 -8.88 -12.09 -7.61
C LEU A 183 -10.37 -11.80 -7.57
N THR A 184 -10.77 -11.07 -6.54
CA THR A 184 -12.06 -10.38 -6.48
C THR A 184 -11.88 -8.95 -6.96
N VAL A 185 -12.64 -8.55 -7.97
CA VAL A 185 -12.42 -7.30 -8.70
C VAL A 185 -13.60 -6.36 -8.49
N VAL A 186 -13.29 -5.09 -8.23
CA VAL A 186 -14.24 -3.98 -8.07
C VAL A 186 -13.86 -2.85 -9.04
N GLY A 187 -14.82 -2.37 -9.83
CA GLY A 187 -14.61 -1.22 -10.73
C GLY A 187 -13.78 -1.50 -11.99
N ILE A 188 -13.35 -2.75 -12.22
CA ILE A 188 -12.71 -3.21 -13.46
C ILE A 188 -13.53 -4.38 -14.01
N ALA A 189 -13.79 -4.37 -15.31
CA ALA A 189 -14.54 -5.43 -15.96
C ALA A 189 -13.70 -6.73 -16.03
N PRO A 190 -14.28 -7.92 -15.73
CA PRO A 190 -13.53 -9.19 -15.82
C PRO A 190 -12.90 -9.45 -17.20
N GLU A 191 -13.56 -8.99 -18.28
CA GLU A 191 -13.03 -9.13 -19.64
C GLU A 191 -11.78 -8.28 -19.85
N GLU A 192 -11.73 -7.09 -19.25
CA GLU A 192 -10.57 -6.19 -19.31
C GLU A 192 -9.38 -6.82 -18.58
N LEU A 193 -9.61 -7.38 -17.39
CA LEU A 193 -8.56 -8.07 -16.63
C LEU A 193 -8.04 -9.32 -17.36
N SER A 194 -8.94 -10.07 -18.01
CA SER A 194 -8.56 -11.22 -18.84
C SER A 194 -7.72 -10.79 -20.05
N ALA A 195 -8.05 -9.64 -20.66
CA ALA A 195 -7.26 -9.08 -21.75
C ALA A 195 -5.85 -8.63 -21.29
N TRP A 196 -5.72 -8.12 -20.06
CA TRP A 196 -4.42 -7.79 -19.48
C TRP A 196 -3.56 -9.04 -19.23
N ALA A 197 -4.18 -10.14 -18.77
CA ALA A 197 -3.47 -11.41 -18.54
C ALA A 197 -2.95 -12.04 -19.85
N GLY A 198 -3.63 -11.82 -20.98
CA GLY A 198 -3.22 -12.36 -22.27
C GLY A 198 -3.15 -13.89 -22.26
N ALA A 199 -1.97 -14.46 -22.56
CA ALA A 199 -1.75 -15.89 -22.57
C ALA A 199 -1.88 -16.55 -21.18
N ASP A 200 -1.71 -15.77 -20.10
CA ASP A 200 -1.82 -16.25 -18.73
C ASP A 200 -3.25 -16.22 -18.18
N ALA A 201 -4.26 -15.89 -19.01
CA ALA A 201 -5.66 -15.83 -18.58
C ALA A 201 -6.18 -17.15 -17.98
N GLU A 202 -5.65 -18.30 -18.42
CA GLU A 202 -6.01 -19.61 -17.87
C GLU A 202 -5.56 -19.81 -16.41
N ARG A 203 -4.58 -19.02 -15.96
CA ARG A 203 -4.05 -19.03 -14.58
C ARG A 203 -4.83 -18.09 -13.67
N LEU A 204 -5.86 -17.41 -14.18
CA LEU A 204 -6.63 -16.40 -13.45
C LEU A 204 -8.04 -16.89 -13.13
N THR A 205 -8.43 -16.77 -11.87
CA THR A 205 -9.84 -16.89 -11.45
C THR A 205 -10.34 -15.51 -11.02
N VAL A 206 -11.37 -14.99 -11.71
CA VAL A 206 -11.92 -13.65 -11.43
C VAL A 206 -13.32 -13.76 -10.85
N THR A 207 -13.55 -13.08 -9.73
CA THR A 207 -14.88 -12.83 -9.17
C THR A 207 -15.18 -11.34 -9.23
N ALA A 208 -16.23 -10.93 -9.94
CA ALA A 208 -16.64 -9.52 -9.98
C ALA A 208 -17.61 -9.20 -8.84
N LEU A 209 -17.38 -8.10 -8.14
CA LEU A 209 -18.38 -7.49 -7.29
C LEU A 209 -19.01 -6.29 -8.01
N PRO A 210 -20.31 -6.01 -7.80
CA PRO A 210 -20.90 -4.77 -8.28
C PRO A 210 -20.16 -3.58 -7.68
N ALA A 211 -19.94 -2.55 -8.52
CA ALA A 211 -19.35 -1.28 -8.12
C ALA A 211 -20.29 -0.49 -7.20
#